data_AF-A0A3N1HDJ3-F1
#
_entry.id   AF-A0A3N1HDJ3-F1
#
_cell.length_a   1.000
_cell.length_b   1.000
_cell.length_c   1.000
_cell.angle_alpha   90.00
_cell.angle_beta   90.00
_cell.angle_gamma   90.00
#
_symmetry.space_group_name_H-M   'P 1'
#
loop_
_entity.id
_entity.type
_entity.pdbx_description
1 polymer ?
#
loop_
_entity_poly.entity_id
_entity_poly.type
_entity_poly.pdbx_seq_one_letter_code
_entity_poly.pdbx_strand_id
1 'polypeptide(L)'
;MQTFLPCATFARSAAVLDSRRLGKQRVETAQILRALVWPEYGWKRHPAVLMWRGFTPALVAYGVAVCDEWRRRGHRDGMRASFLDYTGGREPTWSWCLAEGLLPPWLGDDDLHRSHRSALLRKDPDHYRPLFPDVPDDLDYVWPGPALPLDVPDTPGLVACRVDRPPLPDDDHPPPPPLDHRPGPSIARQPSEADLAAMRAEATDPRQVRFFRRGQRLPAPTSRFTLRLKV
;
A
#
# COMPACT_ATOMS: atom_id res chain seq x y z
N MET A 1 8.28 -12.02 -2.21
CA MET A 1 7.76 -10.90 -1.42
C MET A 1 7.54 -9.75 -2.38
N GLN A 2 6.36 -9.70 -2.98
CA GLN A 2 6.00 -8.66 -3.94
C GLN A 2 4.55 -8.25 -3.75
N THR A 3 4.25 -6.98 -3.90
CA THR A 3 2.84 -6.54 -3.99
C THR A 3 2.37 -6.63 -5.44
N PHE A 4 1.08 -6.91 -5.65
CA PHE A 4 0.48 -6.84 -6.99
C PHE A 4 -0.48 -5.65 -7.07
N LEU A 5 -0.19 -4.73 -8.01
CA LEU A 5 -0.95 -3.51 -8.28
C LEU A 5 -1.30 -3.43 -9.78
N PRO A 6 -2.06 -4.40 -10.34
CA PRO A 6 -2.46 -4.36 -11.75
C PRO A 6 -3.43 -3.22 -12.08
N CYS A 7 -4.03 -2.56 -11.09
CA CYS A 7 -4.99 -1.48 -11.27
C CYS A 7 -4.60 -0.25 -10.40
N ALA A 8 -5.12 0.92 -10.76
CA ALA A 8 -4.84 2.18 -10.07
C ALA A 8 -5.30 2.22 -8.61
N THR A 9 -6.23 1.33 -8.24
CA THR A 9 -6.80 1.26 -6.90
C THR A 9 -6.55 -0.08 -6.23
N PHE A 10 -6.62 -0.11 -4.90
CA PHE A 10 -6.28 -1.29 -4.11
C PHE A 10 -7.33 -2.37 -4.21
N ALA A 11 -8.61 -2.04 -4.07
CA ALA A 11 -9.68 -3.02 -4.13
C ALA A 11 -9.84 -3.59 -5.54
N ARG A 12 -9.73 -2.76 -6.60
CA ARG A 12 -9.70 -3.28 -7.97
C ARG A 12 -8.49 -4.16 -8.22
N SER A 13 -7.32 -3.79 -7.69
CA SER A 13 -6.11 -4.63 -7.75
C SER A 13 -6.31 -5.96 -7.05
N ALA A 14 -6.99 -6.01 -5.90
CA ALA A 14 -7.29 -7.25 -5.20
C ALA A 14 -8.32 -8.11 -5.96
N ALA A 15 -9.39 -7.48 -6.48
CA ALA A 15 -10.49 -8.16 -7.14
C ALA A 15 -10.06 -8.98 -8.37
N VAL A 16 -9.08 -8.50 -9.14
CA VAL A 16 -8.61 -9.20 -10.34
C VAL A 16 -7.67 -10.39 -10.06
N LEU A 17 -7.12 -10.49 -8.85
CA LEU A 17 -6.18 -11.57 -8.52
C LEU A 17 -6.93 -12.91 -8.43
N ASP A 18 -6.30 -13.98 -8.89
CA ASP A 18 -6.72 -15.33 -8.54
C ASP A 18 -6.55 -15.58 -7.02
N SER A 19 -7.27 -16.58 -6.49
CA SER A 19 -7.29 -16.83 -5.04
C SER A 19 -5.93 -17.21 -4.46
N ARG A 20 -5.05 -17.86 -5.21
CA ARG A 20 -3.70 -18.20 -4.73
C ARG A 20 -2.87 -16.94 -4.53
N ARG A 21 -2.87 -16.03 -5.51
CA ARG A 21 -2.09 -14.78 -5.45
C ARG A 21 -2.71 -13.81 -4.46
N LEU A 22 -4.04 -13.70 -4.40
CA LEU A 22 -4.75 -12.92 -3.38
C LEU A 22 -4.42 -13.38 -1.96
N GLY A 23 -4.48 -14.69 -1.70
CA GLY A 23 -4.11 -15.27 -0.41
C GLY A 23 -2.67 -14.96 -0.04
N LYS A 24 -1.75 -15.00 -1.02
CA LYS A 24 -0.34 -14.66 -0.84
C LYS A 24 -0.10 -13.18 -0.56
N GLN A 25 -0.87 -12.28 -1.17
CA GLN A 25 -0.75 -10.83 -0.95
C GLN A 25 -0.92 -10.44 0.51
N ARG A 26 -1.81 -11.10 1.27
CA ARG A 26 -1.92 -10.86 2.72
C ARG A 26 -0.57 -11.07 3.41
N VAL A 27 0.05 -12.23 3.20
CA VAL A 27 1.35 -12.59 3.79
C VAL A 27 2.45 -11.62 3.35
N GLU A 28 2.49 -11.26 2.06
CA GLU A 28 3.50 -10.35 1.53
C GLU A 28 3.34 -8.92 2.07
N THR A 29 2.11 -8.44 2.27
CA THR A 29 1.83 -7.17 2.95
C THR A 29 2.39 -7.18 4.38
N ALA A 30 2.13 -8.24 5.17
CA ALA A 30 2.69 -8.36 6.51
C ALA A 30 4.23 -8.32 6.50
N GLN A 31 4.85 -9.00 5.54
CA GLN A 31 6.30 -9.04 5.43
C GLN A 31 6.90 -7.69 5.04
N ILE A 32 6.25 -6.93 4.16
CA ILE A 32 6.71 -5.58 3.78
C ILE A 32 6.52 -4.61 4.95
N LEU A 33 5.38 -4.64 5.66
CA LEU A 33 5.17 -3.82 6.86
C LEU A 33 6.27 -4.05 7.91
N ARG A 34 6.62 -5.31 8.15
CA ARG A 34 7.76 -5.66 9.02
C ARG A 34 9.08 -5.13 8.48
N ALA A 35 9.35 -5.30 7.19
CA ALA A 35 10.60 -4.80 6.58
C ALA A 35 10.72 -3.27 6.64
N LEU A 36 9.60 -2.55 6.58
CA LEU A 36 9.57 -1.09 6.71
C LEU A 36 9.85 -0.66 8.15
N VAL A 37 9.22 -1.31 9.13
CA VAL A 37 9.09 -0.75 10.49
C VAL A 37 9.94 -1.48 11.53
N TRP A 38 10.03 -2.81 11.49
CA TRP A 38 10.74 -3.56 12.52
C TRP A 38 12.25 -3.31 12.43
N PRO A 39 12.95 -2.95 13.53
CA PRO A 39 14.38 -2.63 13.51
C PRO A 39 15.23 -3.77 12.93
N GLU A 40 14.93 -5.00 13.36
CA GLU A 40 15.67 -6.21 12.98
C GLU A 40 14.80 -7.14 12.13
N TYR A 41 14.55 -6.73 10.88
CA TYR A 41 13.91 -7.54 9.86
C TYR A 41 14.72 -7.54 8.57
N GLY A 42 14.81 -8.69 7.89
CA GLY A 42 15.55 -8.82 6.64
C GLY A 42 14.88 -8.11 5.45
N TRP A 43 15.55 -8.10 4.30
CA TRP A 43 14.98 -7.68 2.99
C TRP A 43 14.56 -6.20 2.88
N LYS A 44 15.03 -5.32 3.77
CA LYS A 44 14.73 -3.86 3.76
C LYS A 44 15.15 -3.10 2.49
N ARG A 45 16.03 -3.69 1.67
CA ARG A 45 16.53 -3.14 0.40
C ARG A 45 15.84 -3.74 -0.84
N HIS A 46 14.86 -4.64 -0.64
CA HIS A 46 14.14 -5.23 -1.75
C HIS A 46 13.32 -4.16 -2.50
N PRO A 47 13.27 -4.14 -3.85
CA PRO A 47 12.56 -3.11 -4.60
C PRO A 47 11.10 -2.92 -4.18
N ALA A 48 10.37 -4.03 -3.99
CA ALA A 48 8.99 -3.98 -3.50
C ALA A 48 8.86 -3.41 -2.08
N VAL A 49 9.90 -3.42 -1.25
CA VAL A 49 9.87 -2.74 0.06
C VAL A 49 10.16 -1.25 -0.11
N LEU A 50 11.15 -0.92 -0.96
CA LEU A 50 11.57 0.45 -1.19
C LEU A 50 10.46 1.34 -1.76
N MET A 51 9.61 0.81 -2.66
CA MET A 51 8.49 1.58 -3.24
C MET A 51 7.46 2.06 -2.21
N TRP A 52 7.30 1.31 -1.10
CA TRP A 52 6.33 1.57 -0.03
C TRP A 52 6.92 2.38 1.12
N ARG A 53 8.22 2.72 1.09
CA ARG A 53 8.86 3.50 2.14
C ARG A 53 8.21 4.89 2.24
N GLY A 54 7.78 5.25 3.46
CA GLY A 54 7.03 6.48 3.73
C GLY A 54 5.51 6.39 3.51
N PHE A 55 5.00 5.22 3.11
CA PHE A 55 3.58 5.00 2.79
C PHE A 55 2.95 3.88 3.63
N THR A 56 3.39 3.71 4.87
CA THR A 56 2.88 2.68 5.80
C THR A 56 1.35 2.68 5.90
N PRO A 57 0.64 3.82 6.09
CA PRO A 57 -0.83 3.82 6.12
C PRO A 57 -1.47 3.33 4.81
N ALA A 58 -0.91 3.68 3.66
CA ALA A 58 -1.42 3.21 2.37
C ALA A 58 -1.18 1.71 2.16
N LEU A 59 -0.05 1.17 2.64
CA LEU A 59 0.19 -0.28 2.59
C LEU A 59 -0.75 -1.05 3.53
N VAL A 60 -1.10 -0.48 4.69
CA VAL A 60 -2.15 -1.02 5.55
C VAL A 60 -3.50 -1.00 4.83
N ALA A 61 -3.87 0.11 4.17
CA ALA A 61 -5.11 0.19 3.38
C ALA A 61 -5.13 -0.84 2.24
N TYR A 62 -4.00 -1.05 1.56
CA TYR A 62 -3.85 -2.13 0.58
C TYR A 62 -4.09 -3.50 1.20
N GLY A 63 -3.48 -3.80 2.35
CA GLY A 63 -3.70 -5.04 3.09
C GLY A 63 -5.15 -5.26 3.49
N VAL A 64 -5.83 -4.20 3.95
CA VAL A 64 -7.26 -4.22 4.27
C VAL A 64 -8.10 -4.56 3.04
N ALA A 65 -7.85 -3.91 1.89
CA ALA A 65 -8.56 -4.20 0.65
C ALA A 65 -8.36 -5.65 0.17
N VAL A 66 -7.16 -6.20 0.31
CA VAL A 66 -6.85 -7.61 0.02
C VAL A 66 -7.61 -8.54 0.98
N CYS A 67 -7.65 -8.23 2.28
CA CYS A 67 -8.42 -8.98 3.26
C CYS A 67 -9.93 -8.90 2.98
N ASP A 68 -10.43 -7.75 2.53
CA ASP A 68 -11.84 -7.57 2.19
C ASP A 68 -12.25 -8.42 1.01
N GLU A 69 -11.45 -8.42 -0.06
CA GLU A 69 -11.69 -9.27 -1.21
C GLU A 69 -11.57 -10.76 -0.85
N TRP A 70 -10.59 -11.13 -0.01
CA TRP A 70 -10.44 -12.49 0.50
C TRP A 70 -11.70 -12.96 1.25
N ARG A 71 -12.26 -12.10 2.10
CA ARG A 71 -13.51 -12.37 2.83
C ARG A 71 -14.72 -12.41 1.92
N ARG A 72 -14.79 -11.53 0.91
CA ARG A 72 -15.88 -11.48 -0.07
C ARG A 72 -15.98 -12.79 -0.87
N ARG A 73 -14.85 -13.49 -1.07
CA ARG A 73 -14.78 -14.84 -1.65
C ARG A 73 -15.12 -15.97 -0.67
N GLY A 74 -15.59 -15.65 0.53
CA GLY A 74 -16.00 -16.63 1.55
C GLY A 74 -14.83 -17.21 2.35
N HIS A 75 -13.62 -16.66 2.25
CA HIS A 75 -12.48 -17.15 3.00
C HIS A 75 -12.29 -16.42 4.32
N ARG A 76 -11.67 -17.12 5.30
CA ARG A 76 -11.41 -16.56 6.63
C ARG A 76 -10.22 -15.62 6.61
N ASP A 77 -10.36 -14.46 7.24
CA ASP A 77 -9.25 -13.56 7.49
C ASP A 77 -8.78 -13.63 8.94
N GLY A 78 -7.45 -13.63 9.12
CA GLY A 78 -6.79 -13.56 10.43
C GLY A 78 -5.62 -12.59 10.44
N MET A 79 -5.54 -11.72 9.43
CA MET A 79 -4.37 -10.87 9.21
C MET A 79 -4.68 -9.38 9.32
N ARG A 80 -5.93 -8.96 9.03
CA ARG A 80 -6.34 -7.54 9.09
C ARG A 80 -5.95 -6.87 10.39
N ALA A 81 -6.27 -7.51 11.54
CA ALA A 81 -5.96 -6.95 12.86
C ALA A 81 -4.47 -6.62 13.02
N SER A 82 -3.58 -7.51 12.57
CA SER A 82 -2.13 -7.30 12.65
C SER A 82 -1.61 -6.17 11.76
N PHE A 83 -2.37 -5.75 10.75
CA PHE A 83 -2.01 -4.58 9.93
C PHE A 83 -2.33 -3.28 10.65
N LEU A 84 -3.42 -3.24 11.42
CA LEU A 84 -3.87 -2.02 12.12
C LEU A 84 -2.89 -1.59 13.22
N ASP A 85 -2.09 -2.51 13.75
CA ASP A 85 -1.05 -2.19 14.73
C ASP A 85 -0.01 -1.20 14.17
N TYR A 86 0.21 -1.17 12.85
CA TYR A 86 1.12 -0.24 12.17
C TYR A 86 0.55 1.18 12.00
N THR A 87 -0.73 1.37 12.32
CA THR A 87 -1.45 2.64 12.23
C THR A 87 -2.08 3.03 13.58
N GLY A 88 -1.56 2.48 14.68
CA GLY A 88 -2.06 2.76 16.03
C GLY A 88 -3.50 2.29 16.25
N GLY A 89 -3.92 1.22 15.59
CA GLY A 89 -5.26 0.65 15.65
C GLY A 89 -6.28 1.34 14.75
N ARG A 90 -5.91 2.42 14.06
CA ARG A 90 -6.78 3.09 13.08
C ARG A 90 -6.80 2.31 11.78
N GLU A 91 -7.97 2.09 11.21
CA GLU A 91 -8.09 1.51 9.88
C GLU A 91 -8.07 2.62 8.81
N PRO A 92 -6.98 2.75 8.03
CA PRO A 92 -6.91 3.74 6.97
C PRO A 92 -7.82 3.36 5.81
N THR A 93 -8.73 4.25 5.41
CA THR A 93 -9.53 4.11 4.19
C THR A 93 -8.79 4.68 2.98
N TRP A 94 -9.20 4.27 1.78
CA TRP A 94 -8.70 4.85 0.54
C TRP A 94 -8.94 6.36 0.50
N SER A 95 -10.18 6.79 0.72
CA SER A 95 -10.57 8.20 0.74
C SER A 95 -9.78 9.03 1.76
N TRP A 96 -9.56 8.51 2.96
CA TRP A 96 -8.75 9.19 3.97
C TRP A 96 -7.28 9.31 3.54
N CYS A 97 -6.68 8.23 3.05
CA CYS A 97 -5.31 8.27 2.54
C CYS A 97 -5.15 9.25 1.37
N LEU A 98 -6.13 9.29 0.46
CA LEU A 98 -6.11 10.22 -0.67
C LEU A 98 -6.24 11.67 -0.20
N ALA A 99 -7.18 11.97 0.71
CA ALA A 99 -7.43 13.30 1.24
C ALA A 99 -6.22 13.84 2.03
N GLU A 100 -5.57 12.98 2.82
CA GLU A 100 -4.41 13.34 3.63
C GLU A 100 -3.09 13.27 2.85
N GLY A 101 -3.10 12.94 1.55
CA GLY A 101 -1.90 12.84 0.73
C GLY A 101 -0.96 11.70 1.14
N LEU A 102 -1.50 10.64 1.73
CA LEU A 102 -0.75 9.47 2.20
C LEU A 102 -0.65 8.36 1.14
N LEU A 103 -1.30 8.53 -0.02
CA LEU A 103 -1.16 7.60 -1.14
C LEU A 103 0.16 7.82 -1.90
N PRO A 104 0.84 6.75 -2.33
CA PRO A 104 2.03 6.87 -3.15
C PRO A 104 1.79 7.66 -4.46
N PRO A 105 2.74 8.50 -4.89
CA PRO A 105 2.59 9.31 -6.09
C PRO A 105 2.62 8.48 -7.38
N TRP A 106 3.19 7.28 -7.33
CA TRP A 106 3.26 6.35 -8.45
C TRP A 106 1.96 5.56 -8.70
N LEU A 107 0.95 5.67 -7.82
CA LEU A 107 -0.36 5.08 -8.13
C LEU A 107 -0.99 5.79 -9.34
N GLY A 108 -1.67 5.03 -10.20
CA GLY A 108 -2.17 5.52 -11.48
C GLY A 108 -1.10 5.68 -12.56
N ASP A 109 0.14 5.22 -12.34
CA ASP A 109 1.16 5.13 -13.37
C ASP A 109 0.91 3.91 -14.27
N ASP A 110 0.69 4.15 -15.57
CA ASP A 110 0.32 3.08 -16.50
C ASP A 110 1.44 2.06 -16.70
N ASP A 111 2.71 2.46 -16.69
CA ASP A 111 3.84 1.55 -16.87
C ASP A 111 3.99 0.63 -15.65
N LEU A 112 3.78 1.18 -14.45
CA LEU A 112 3.66 0.38 -13.24
C LEU A 112 2.55 -0.65 -13.39
N HIS A 113 1.31 -0.20 -13.56
CA HIS A 113 0.16 -1.12 -13.58
C HIS A 113 0.25 -2.16 -14.70
N ARG A 114 0.75 -1.77 -15.88
CA ARG A 114 0.92 -2.66 -17.03
C ARG A 114 2.02 -3.68 -16.80
N SER A 115 3.15 -3.32 -16.17
CA SER A 115 4.18 -4.30 -15.82
C SER A 115 3.70 -5.33 -14.78
N HIS A 116 2.89 -4.90 -13.81
CA HIS A 116 2.25 -5.81 -12.85
C HIS A 116 1.27 -6.78 -13.53
N ARG A 117 0.46 -6.31 -14.49
CA ARG A 117 -0.40 -7.17 -15.33
C ARG A 117 0.42 -8.18 -16.13
N SER A 118 1.51 -7.74 -16.77
CA SER A 118 2.44 -8.59 -17.52
C SER A 118 3.06 -9.68 -16.63
N ALA A 119 3.48 -9.32 -15.42
CA ALA A 119 4.00 -10.27 -14.44
C ALA A 119 2.94 -11.29 -13.99
N LEU A 120 1.68 -10.89 -13.86
CA LEU A 120 0.57 -11.80 -13.54
C LEU A 120 0.29 -12.77 -14.68
N LEU A 121 0.28 -12.29 -15.93
CA LEU A 121 0.13 -13.14 -17.12
C LEU A 121 1.18 -14.25 -17.19
N ARG A 122 2.46 -13.95 -16.92
CA ARG A 122 3.52 -14.98 -16.82
C ARG A 122 3.26 -16.03 -15.76
N LYS A 123 2.49 -15.68 -14.72
CA LYS A 123 2.22 -16.58 -13.61
C LYS A 123 0.99 -17.44 -13.90
N ASP A 124 -0.01 -16.94 -14.60
CA ASP A 124 -1.28 -17.62 -14.87
C ASP A 124 -1.97 -17.08 -16.15
N PRO A 125 -1.52 -17.51 -17.34
CA PRO A 125 -2.05 -16.98 -18.59
C PRO A 125 -3.57 -17.15 -18.70
N ASP A 126 -4.11 -18.31 -18.31
CA ASP A 126 -5.53 -18.64 -18.47
C ASP A 126 -6.44 -17.75 -17.62
N HIS A 127 -6.03 -17.44 -16.38
CA HIS A 127 -6.78 -16.53 -15.50
C HIS A 127 -6.68 -15.07 -15.96
N TYR A 128 -5.48 -14.62 -16.36
CA TYR A 128 -5.22 -13.19 -16.57
C TYR A 128 -5.40 -12.72 -18.01
N ARG A 129 -5.30 -13.59 -19.03
CA ARG A 129 -5.46 -13.19 -20.43
C ARG A 129 -6.86 -12.63 -20.73
N PRO A 130 -7.96 -13.20 -20.22
CA PRO A 130 -9.30 -12.61 -20.39
C PRO A 130 -9.46 -11.23 -19.74
N LEU A 131 -8.70 -10.94 -18.68
CA LEU A 131 -8.76 -9.68 -17.94
C LEU A 131 -7.87 -8.59 -18.58
N PHE A 132 -6.75 -8.99 -19.18
CA PHE A 132 -5.73 -8.11 -19.74
C PHE A 132 -5.34 -8.55 -21.17
N PRO A 133 -6.28 -8.54 -22.13
CA PRO A 133 -6.05 -9.09 -23.47
C PRO A 133 -4.90 -8.40 -24.20
N ASP A 134 -4.76 -7.07 -24.04
CA ASP A 134 -3.80 -6.24 -24.79
C ASP A 134 -2.44 -6.07 -24.09
N VAL A 135 -2.21 -6.78 -22.97
CA VAL A 135 -0.96 -6.68 -22.22
C VAL A 135 0.00 -7.80 -22.64
N PRO A 136 1.21 -7.47 -23.15
CA PRO A 136 2.22 -8.47 -23.43
C PRO A 136 2.75 -9.06 -22.12
N ASP A 137 3.17 -10.32 -22.14
CA ASP A 137 3.62 -11.07 -20.96
C ASP A 137 5.14 -11.10 -20.79
N ASP A 138 5.88 -10.23 -21.46
CA ASP A 138 7.34 -10.17 -21.45
C ASP A 138 7.90 -8.84 -20.90
N LEU A 139 7.04 -7.94 -20.39
CA LEU A 139 7.49 -6.67 -19.86
C LEU A 139 8.34 -6.86 -18.60
N ASP A 140 9.40 -6.05 -18.51
CA ASP A 140 10.19 -5.89 -17.30
C ASP A 140 9.32 -5.38 -16.15
N TYR A 141 9.61 -5.88 -14.95
CA TYR A 141 8.80 -5.58 -13.79
C TYR A 141 9.22 -4.22 -13.20
N VAL A 142 8.30 -3.26 -13.18
CA VAL A 142 8.59 -1.90 -12.68
C VAL A 142 8.37 -1.86 -11.17
N TRP A 143 9.42 -1.44 -10.44
CA TRP A 143 9.35 -1.12 -9.02
C TRP A 143 9.80 0.33 -8.81
N PRO A 144 8.89 1.26 -8.46
CA PRO A 144 9.26 2.62 -8.16
C PRO A 144 10.28 2.66 -7.02
N GLY A 145 11.29 3.50 -7.15
CA GLY A 145 12.19 3.80 -6.03
C GLY A 145 11.44 4.52 -4.89
N PRO A 146 12.09 4.73 -3.74
CA PRO A 146 11.55 5.56 -2.68
C PRO A 146 11.17 6.94 -3.24
N ALA A 147 9.92 7.36 -3.02
CA ALA A 147 9.43 8.65 -3.51
C ALA A 147 9.82 9.84 -2.62
N LEU A 148 10.42 9.57 -1.46
CA LEU A 148 10.89 10.60 -0.54
C LEU A 148 11.98 11.43 -1.26
N PRO A 149 11.83 12.75 -1.39
CA PRO A 149 12.87 13.59 -1.96
C PRO A 149 14.15 13.43 -1.12
N LEU A 150 15.28 13.18 -1.77
CA LEU A 150 16.58 13.06 -1.08
C LEU A 150 17.00 14.37 -0.38
N ASP A 151 16.38 15.49 -0.77
CA ASP A 151 16.73 16.85 -0.33
C ASP A 151 15.59 17.54 0.45
N VAL A 152 14.75 16.79 1.17
CA VAL A 152 13.80 17.45 2.10
C VAL A 152 14.63 18.06 3.25
N PRO A 153 14.56 19.39 3.48
CA PRO A 153 15.28 20.00 4.60
C PRO A 153 14.79 19.37 5.90
N ASP A 154 15.71 19.14 6.85
CA ASP A 154 15.39 18.68 8.21
C ASP A 154 14.67 19.79 8.98
N THR A 155 13.43 20.02 8.58
CA THR A 155 12.56 21.05 9.13
C THR A 155 11.47 20.35 9.92
N PRO A 156 11.26 20.72 11.20
CA PRO A 156 10.15 20.20 11.97
C PRO A 156 8.83 20.48 11.25
N GLY A 157 8.17 19.42 10.79
CA GLY A 157 6.87 19.52 10.17
C GLY A 157 6.63 18.60 8.97
N LEU A 158 5.36 18.50 8.60
CA LEU A 158 4.86 17.94 7.37
C LEU A 158 5.45 18.63 6.14
N VAL A 159 5.83 17.83 5.15
CA VAL A 159 6.13 18.33 3.80
C VAL A 159 5.02 17.93 2.86
N ALA A 160 4.46 18.91 2.13
CA ALA A 160 3.37 18.68 1.19
C ALA A 160 3.88 18.86 -0.25
N CYS A 161 4.11 17.74 -0.92
CA CYS A 161 4.54 17.67 -2.30
C CYS A 161 3.33 17.67 -3.23
N ARG A 162 3.37 18.47 -4.29
CA ARG A 162 2.37 18.40 -5.36
C ARG A 162 3.00 17.74 -6.58
N VAL A 163 2.40 16.64 -7.00
CA VAL A 163 2.82 15.89 -8.19
C VAL A 163 1.92 16.23 -9.36
N ASP A 164 2.49 16.38 -10.56
CA ASP A 164 1.71 16.62 -11.77
C ASP A 164 1.13 15.32 -12.34
N ARG A 165 0.26 14.67 -11.56
CA ARG A 165 -0.46 13.44 -11.93
C ARG A 165 -1.97 13.69 -11.88
N PRO A 166 -2.76 12.99 -12.73
CA PRO A 166 -4.22 13.11 -12.69
C PRO A 166 -4.80 12.63 -11.35
N PRO A 167 -6.03 13.04 -11.02
CA PRO A 167 -6.78 12.48 -9.89
C PRO A 167 -6.85 10.94 -9.99
N LEU A 168 -6.81 10.28 -8.85
CA LEU A 168 -7.09 8.84 -8.79
C LEU A 168 -8.60 8.61 -8.76
N PRO A 169 -9.08 7.49 -9.33
CA PRO A 169 -10.47 7.09 -9.18
C PRO A 169 -10.78 6.76 -7.71
N ASP A 170 -12.07 6.78 -7.38
CA ASP A 170 -12.54 6.30 -6.08
C ASP A 170 -12.34 4.79 -5.95
N ASP A 171 -12.18 4.33 -4.71
CA ASP A 171 -11.98 2.92 -4.35
C ASP A 171 -12.67 2.57 -3.03
N ASP A 172 -13.56 3.42 -2.54
CA ASP A 172 -14.35 3.07 -1.37
C ASP A 172 -15.39 2.01 -1.76
N HIS A 173 -15.23 0.81 -1.21
CA HIS A 173 -16.18 -0.29 -1.35
C HIS A 173 -16.84 -0.56 0.00
N PRO A 174 -18.12 -0.99 0.02
CA PRO A 174 -18.74 -1.41 1.26
C PRO A 174 -17.94 -2.59 1.85
N PRO A 175 -17.79 -2.63 3.19
CA PRO A 175 -17.10 -3.72 3.85
C PRO A 175 -17.77 -5.05 3.47
N PRO A 176 -16.99 -6.14 3.34
CA PRO A 176 -17.54 -7.45 3.07
C PRO A 176 -18.49 -7.86 4.20
N PRO A 177 -19.48 -8.71 3.93
CA PRO A 177 -20.42 -9.16 4.94
C PRO A 177 -19.68 -9.78 6.15
N PRO A 178 -20.30 -9.72 7.34
CA PRO A 178 -19.80 -10.44 8.49
C PRO A 178 -19.64 -11.92 8.15
N LEU A 179 -18.54 -12.51 8.61
CA LEU A 179 -18.31 -13.93 8.47
C LEU A 179 -18.42 -14.56 9.86
N ASP A 180 -19.38 -15.47 10.05
CA ASP A 180 -19.55 -16.22 11.29
C ASP A 180 -18.57 -17.39 11.34
N HIS A 181 -17.32 -17.11 11.74
CA HIS A 181 -16.35 -18.14 12.09
C HIS A 181 -15.12 -17.56 12.79
N ARG A 182 -14.57 -18.31 13.75
CA ARG A 182 -13.35 -17.92 14.46
C ARG A 182 -12.11 -18.00 13.54
N PRO A 183 -11.21 -17.01 13.57
CA PRO A 183 -9.93 -17.09 12.86
C PRO A 183 -9.10 -18.25 13.41
N GLY A 184 -8.30 -18.88 12.55
CA GLY A 184 -7.33 -19.89 12.96
C GLY A 184 -6.14 -19.25 13.71
N PRO A 185 -5.35 -20.05 14.45
CA PRO A 185 -4.17 -19.54 15.15
C PRO A 185 -3.15 -18.96 14.15
N SER A 186 -2.59 -17.80 14.48
CA SER A 186 -1.50 -17.21 13.71
C SER A 186 -0.19 -17.94 14.02
N ILE A 187 0.47 -18.46 12.98
CA ILE A 187 1.82 -19.05 13.08
C ILE A 187 2.94 -18.02 12.93
N ALA A 188 2.59 -16.73 12.81
CA ALA A 188 3.59 -15.68 12.65
C ALA A 188 4.30 -15.38 13.97
N ARG A 189 5.60 -15.09 13.88
CA ARG A 189 6.36 -14.51 14.99
C ARG A 189 5.62 -13.28 15.52
N GLN A 190 5.42 -13.25 16.84
CA GLN A 190 4.88 -12.09 17.55
C GLN A 190 5.93 -10.96 17.61
N PRO A 191 5.50 -9.68 17.54
CA PRO A 191 6.40 -8.55 17.65
C PRO A 191 7.07 -8.51 19.03
N SER A 192 8.36 -8.17 19.06
CA SER A 192 9.08 -7.85 20.29
C SER A 192 8.69 -6.46 20.82
N GLU A 193 9.11 -6.11 22.03
CA GLU A 193 8.90 -4.77 22.56
C GLU A 193 9.53 -3.67 21.68
N ALA A 194 10.72 -3.94 21.12
CA ALA A 194 11.39 -3.05 20.18
C ALA A 194 10.60 -2.89 18.88
N ASP A 195 10.00 -3.98 18.36
CA ASP A 195 9.13 -3.93 17.18
C ASP A 195 7.89 -3.07 17.46
N LEU A 196 7.24 -3.26 18.62
CA LEU A 196 6.08 -2.47 19.03
C LEU A 196 6.42 -0.99 19.23
N ALA A 197 7.59 -0.69 19.81
CA ALA A 197 8.07 0.69 19.95
C ALA A 197 8.29 1.35 18.59
N ALA A 198 8.90 0.63 17.63
CA ALA A 198 9.08 1.13 16.27
C ALA A 198 7.74 1.35 15.54
N MET A 199 6.77 0.46 15.73
CA MET A 199 5.42 0.62 15.16
C MET A 199 4.71 1.87 15.70
N ARG A 200 4.82 2.15 17.00
CA ARG A 200 4.28 3.38 17.59
C ARG A 200 5.00 4.63 17.07
N ALA A 201 6.32 4.58 16.91
CA ALA A 201 7.10 5.69 16.38
C ALA A 201 6.73 5.99 14.92
N GLU A 202 6.64 4.97 14.06
CA GLU A 202 6.21 5.10 12.66
C GLU A 202 4.79 5.70 12.56
N ALA A 203 3.84 5.20 13.35
CA ALA A 203 2.45 5.64 13.33
C ALA A 203 2.26 7.11 13.77
N THR A 204 3.23 7.68 14.48
CA THR A 204 3.16 9.03 15.04
C THR A 204 4.18 10.00 14.45
N ASP A 205 4.99 9.58 13.46
CA ASP A 205 6.06 10.41 12.89
C ASP A 205 5.47 11.67 12.22
N PRO A 206 5.74 12.87 12.76
CA PRO A 206 5.20 14.12 12.21
C PRO A 206 5.91 14.55 10.92
N ARG A 207 6.99 13.87 10.50
CA ARG A 207 7.82 14.23 9.34
C ARG A 207 7.43 13.49 8.06
N GLN A 208 6.26 12.83 8.06
CA GLN A 208 5.78 12.13 6.88
C GLN A 208 5.55 13.11 5.72
N VAL A 209 6.18 12.85 4.57
CA VAL A 209 5.94 13.57 3.33
C VAL A 209 4.59 13.16 2.77
N ARG A 210 3.77 14.14 2.42
CA ARG A 210 2.44 13.94 1.83
C ARG A 210 2.42 14.37 0.38
N PHE A 211 1.77 13.59 -0.46
CA PHE A 211 1.71 13.78 -1.90
C PHE A 211 0.28 14.09 -2.33
N PHE A 212 0.13 15.20 -3.07
CA PHE A 212 -1.14 15.69 -3.56
C PHE A 212 -1.10 15.79 -5.09
N ARG A 213 -2.18 15.38 -5.75
CA ARG A 213 -2.33 15.34 -7.20
C ARG A 213 -2.94 16.63 -7.74
N ARG A 214 -3.02 16.74 -9.06
CA ARG A 214 -3.69 17.86 -9.74
C ARG A 214 -5.13 17.99 -9.24
N GLY A 215 -5.54 19.21 -8.86
CA GLY A 215 -6.88 19.50 -8.36
C GLY A 215 -7.10 19.25 -6.86
N GLN A 216 -6.19 18.57 -6.16
CA GLN A 216 -6.30 18.43 -4.71
C GLN A 216 -5.87 19.70 -3.98
N ARG A 217 -6.63 20.04 -2.92
CA ARG A 217 -6.29 21.15 -2.05
C ARG A 217 -5.12 20.77 -1.14
N LEU A 218 -4.05 21.56 -1.20
CA LEU A 218 -2.95 21.43 -0.23
C LEU A 218 -3.39 21.93 1.15
N PRO A 219 -2.87 21.34 2.24
CA PRO A 219 -3.08 21.88 3.59
C PRO A 219 -2.61 23.34 3.68
N ALA A 220 -3.26 24.11 4.55
CA ALA A 220 -2.95 25.53 4.72
C ALA A 220 -1.52 25.72 5.24
N PRO A 221 -0.78 26.76 4.80
CA PRO A 221 0.60 26.99 5.27
C PRO A 221 0.70 27.23 6.79
N THR A 222 -0.38 27.64 7.43
CA THR A 222 -0.46 27.98 8.87
C THR A 222 -0.57 26.76 9.78
N SER A 223 -0.86 25.57 9.25
CA SER A 223 -0.53 24.34 9.96
C SER A 223 0.97 24.13 9.81
N ARG A 224 1.78 24.39 10.85
CA ARG A 224 3.16 23.92 11.16
C ARG A 224 4.22 23.66 10.04
N PHE A 225 4.00 23.96 8.75
CA PHE A 225 4.53 23.17 7.64
C PHE A 225 4.84 24.04 6.40
N THR A 226 6.05 23.99 5.81
CA THR A 226 6.33 24.72 4.54
C THR A 226 7.48 24.10 3.74
N LEU A 227 7.16 23.26 2.77
CA LEU A 227 7.93 23.13 1.51
C LEU A 227 6.99 22.60 0.42
N ARG A 228 6.82 23.36 -0.67
CA ARG A 228 6.05 22.94 -1.84
C ARG A 228 7.03 22.56 -2.95
N LEU A 229 7.22 21.28 -3.17
CA LEU A 229 7.98 20.78 -4.33
C LEU A 229 7.00 20.48 -5.47
N LYS A 230 7.32 20.97 -6.67
CA LYS A 230 6.79 20.43 -7.92
C LYS A 230 7.77 19.34 -8.35
N VAL A 231 7.32 18.09 -8.33
CA VAL A 231 8.06 16.94 -8.88
C VAL A 231 7.42 16.54 -10.19
#